data_AF-A0A0C3LCS7-F1
#
_entry.id   AF-A0A0C3LCS7-F1
#
_cell.length_a   1.000
_cell.length_b   1.000
_cell.length_c   1.000
_cell.angle_alpha   90.00
_cell.angle_beta   90.00
_cell.angle_gamma   90.00
#
_symmetry.space_group_name_H-M   'P 1'
#
loop_
_entity.id
_entity.type
_entity.pdbx_description
1 polymer ?
#
loop_
_entity_poly.entity_id
_entity_poly.type
_entity_poly.pdbx_seq_one_letter_code
_entity_poly.pdbx_strand_id
1 'polypeptide(L)'
;MPVNKGDVLVIPAPNDKYRQDENKMTIHWQQTLRQREGDYYLLVAKNKTQGYAEVPFYIQAEWYNQQGFNNAYDMRRIDEDNYEITIDNRHQYAGKERARFVVWHDQERKPYADRFIDTGVLKRGTEIAKKVLSIYGLGGSGTDTVVDSVSKFGQSVMGDYLRTF
;
A
#
# COMPACT_ATOMS: atom_id res chain seq x y z
N MET A 1 3.22 -4.04 16.41
CA MET A 1 2.34 -3.62 15.29
C MET A 1 3.12 -2.66 14.40
N PRO A 2 3.24 -2.89 13.10
CA PRO A 2 4.10 -2.15 12.19
C PRO A 2 3.55 -0.79 11.82
N VAL A 3 2.24 -0.55 11.98
CA VAL A 3 1.59 0.78 11.85
C VAL A 3 0.35 0.87 12.74
N ASN A 4 0.24 1.98 13.46
CA ASN A 4 -0.93 2.42 14.20
C ASN A 4 -1.26 3.88 13.88
N LYS A 5 -2.46 4.32 14.26
CA LYS A 5 -2.82 5.73 14.24
C LYS A 5 -1.85 6.55 15.09
N GLY A 6 -1.43 7.70 14.57
CA GLY A 6 -0.44 8.59 15.17
C GLY A 6 1.01 8.25 14.82
N ASP A 7 1.28 7.10 14.20
CA ASP A 7 2.62 6.79 13.70
C ASP A 7 2.98 7.71 12.53
N VAL A 8 4.28 7.96 12.35
CA VAL A 8 4.82 8.76 11.25
C VAL A 8 5.51 7.84 10.26
N LEU A 9 4.99 7.79 9.04
CA LEU A 9 5.61 7.05 7.94
C LEU A 9 6.45 7.98 7.07
N VAL A 10 7.58 7.46 6.63
CA VAL A 10 8.40 8.04 5.57
C VAL A 10 8.08 7.33 4.27
N ILE A 11 7.58 8.07 3.29
CA ILE A 11 7.25 7.57 1.95
C ILE A 11 8.18 8.18 0.89
N PRO A 12 8.56 7.42 -0.15
CA PRO A 12 9.36 7.97 -1.24
C PRO A 12 8.60 9.05 -2.02
N ALA A 13 9.28 10.15 -2.33
CA ALA A 13 8.80 11.21 -3.21
C ALA A 13 8.49 10.67 -4.61
N PRO A 14 7.55 11.29 -5.34
CA PRO A 14 7.16 10.83 -6.65
C PRO A 14 8.27 11.23 -7.64
N ASN A 15 9.03 10.25 -8.09
CA ASN A 15 10.03 10.40 -9.14
C ASN A 15 9.84 9.31 -10.20
N ASP A 16 10.61 9.39 -11.30
CA ASP A 16 10.50 8.46 -12.41
C ASP A 16 10.73 7.01 -12.01
N LYS A 17 11.54 6.75 -10.97
CA LYS A 17 11.79 5.41 -10.42
C LYS A 17 10.58 4.83 -9.70
N TYR A 18 9.87 5.63 -8.90
CA TYR A 18 8.73 5.14 -8.12
C TYR A 18 7.41 5.20 -8.89
N ARG A 19 7.32 6.05 -9.93
CA ARG A 19 6.17 6.15 -10.84
C ARG A 19 6.19 5.19 -12.02
N GLN A 20 7.16 4.29 -12.10
CA GLN A 20 7.22 3.28 -13.16
C GLN A 20 5.93 2.45 -13.21
N ASP A 21 5.54 2.06 -14.42
CA ASP A 21 4.35 1.23 -14.66
C ASP A 21 4.39 -0.09 -13.87
N GLU A 22 5.57 -0.58 -13.49
CA GLU A 22 5.74 -1.80 -12.70
C GLU A 22 5.24 -1.69 -11.25
N ASN A 23 5.21 -0.48 -10.68
CA ASN A 23 4.66 -0.22 -9.34
C ASN A 23 3.20 0.22 -9.41
N LYS A 24 2.72 0.57 -10.62
CA LYS A 24 1.35 1.00 -10.86
C LYS A 24 0.43 -0.20 -10.98
N MET A 25 -0.73 -0.12 -10.35
CA MET A 25 -1.79 -1.12 -10.46
C MET A 25 -3.15 -0.46 -10.62
N THR A 26 -3.99 -1.09 -11.43
CA THR A 26 -5.41 -0.72 -11.52
C THR A 26 -6.21 -1.68 -10.65
N ILE A 27 -6.91 -1.10 -9.67
CA ILE A 27 -7.79 -1.82 -8.76
C ILE A 27 -9.20 -1.73 -9.33
N HIS A 28 -9.84 -2.86 -9.57
CA HIS A 28 -11.24 -2.93 -9.98
C HIS A 28 -12.11 -3.40 -8.81
N TRP A 29 -13.24 -2.73 -8.58
CA TRP A 29 -14.21 -3.11 -7.55
C TRP A 29 -15.63 -2.79 -8.00
N GLN A 30 -16.61 -3.35 -7.28
CA GLN A 30 -18.02 -3.07 -7.50
C GLN A 30 -18.57 -2.30 -6.30
N GLN A 31 -19.28 -1.21 -6.56
CA GLN A 31 -19.94 -0.39 -5.55
C GLN A 31 -21.27 0.12 -6.09
N THR A 32 -22.36 -0.08 -5.34
CA THR A 32 -23.72 0.35 -5.73
C THR A 32 -24.10 -0.14 -7.14
N LEU A 33 -23.90 -1.45 -7.39
CA LEU A 33 -24.17 -2.11 -8.68
C LEU A 33 -23.38 -1.56 -9.89
N ARG A 34 -22.39 -0.68 -9.65
CA ARG A 34 -21.52 -0.16 -10.71
C ARG A 34 -20.13 -0.75 -10.57
N GLN A 35 -19.54 -1.11 -11.71
CA GLN A 35 -18.11 -1.38 -11.78
C GLN A 35 -17.34 -0.06 -11.67
N ARG A 36 -16.29 -0.09 -10.87
CA ARG A 36 -15.39 1.03 -10.60
C ARG A 36 -13.97 0.55 -10.77
N GLU A 37 -13.11 1.49 -11.09
CA GLU A 37 -11.68 1.26 -11.16
C GLU A 37 -10.92 2.49 -10.67
N GLY A 38 -9.66 2.28 -10.31
CA GLY A 38 -8.79 3.34 -9.84
C GLY A 38 -7.35 2.87 -9.88
N ASP A 39 -6.48 3.80 -10.26
CA ASP A 39 -5.04 3.55 -10.33
C ASP A 39 -4.37 3.89 -8.99
N TYR A 40 -3.45 3.02 -8.59
CA TYR A 40 -2.68 3.12 -7.36
C TYR A 40 -1.21 2.82 -7.63
N TYR A 41 -0.33 3.36 -6.80
CA TYR A 41 1.06 2.96 -6.70
C TYR A 41 1.29 2.17 -5.43
N LEU A 42 2.03 1.06 -5.55
CA LEU A 42 2.58 0.33 -4.42
C LEU A 42 3.97 0.84 -4.10
N LEU A 43 4.15 1.28 -2.85
CA LEU A 43 5.39 1.77 -2.30
C LEU A 43 5.76 0.94 -1.06
N VAL A 44 7.02 1.06 -0.63
CA VAL A 44 7.45 0.61 0.69
C VAL A 44 7.79 1.84 1.53
N ALA A 45 6.93 2.10 2.50
CA ALA A 45 7.11 3.14 3.50
C ALA A 45 7.98 2.62 4.67
N LYS A 46 8.55 3.54 5.44
CA LYS A 46 9.26 3.22 6.69
C LYS A 46 8.58 3.90 7.87
N ASN A 47 8.21 3.13 8.89
CA ASN A 47 7.60 3.68 10.08
C ASN A 47 8.64 4.26 11.03
N LYS A 48 8.84 5.58 10.99
CA LYS A 48 9.82 6.31 11.79
C LYS A 48 9.58 6.15 13.30
N THR A 49 8.34 6.05 13.75
CA THR A 49 7.99 5.88 15.17
C THR A 49 8.15 4.45 15.66
N GLN A 50 8.23 3.46 14.77
CA GLN A 50 8.43 2.05 15.07
C GLN A 50 9.79 1.53 14.57
N GLY A 51 10.86 2.32 14.74
CA GLY A 51 12.23 1.90 14.42
C GLY A 51 12.50 1.71 12.92
N TYR A 52 11.81 2.46 12.07
CA TYR A 52 11.87 2.37 10.61
C TYR A 52 11.44 1.01 10.03
N ALA A 53 10.54 0.31 10.72
CA ALA A 53 9.92 -0.90 10.20
C ALA A 53 9.29 -0.64 8.81
N GLU A 54 9.53 -1.54 7.86
CA GLU A 54 9.01 -1.39 6.50
C GLU A 54 7.54 -1.77 6.42
N VAL A 55 6.78 -1.00 5.63
CA VAL A 55 5.32 -1.12 5.53
C VAL A 55 4.90 -0.99 4.07
N PRO A 56 4.14 -1.95 3.52
CA PRO A 56 3.54 -1.80 2.20
C PRO A 56 2.50 -0.67 2.23
N PHE A 57 2.65 0.28 1.32
CA PHE A 57 1.86 1.50 1.28
C PHE A 57 1.29 1.69 -0.11
N TYR A 58 -0.02 1.66 -0.23
CA TYR A 58 -0.74 1.90 -1.46
C TYR A 58 -1.24 3.34 -1.45
N ILE A 59 -0.96 4.07 -2.52
CA ILE A 59 -1.45 5.44 -2.68
C ILE A 59 -2.16 5.58 -4.01
N GLN A 60 -3.27 6.30 -4.02
CA GLN A 60 -3.97 6.60 -5.25
C GLN A 60 -3.09 7.43 -6.20
N ALA A 61 -3.03 7.07 -7.48
CA ALA A 61 -2.12 7.67 -8.45
C ALA A 61 -2.31 9.19 -8.60
N GLU A 62 -3.55 9.67 -8.51
CA GLU A 62 -3.88 11.11 -8.58
C GLU A 62 -3.40 11.89 -7.34
N TRP A 63 -3.08 11.21 -6.25
CA TRP A 63 -2.55 11.81 -5.02
C TRP A 63 -1.02 11.67 -4.92
N TYR A 64 -0.43 10.71 -5.64
CA TYR A 64 1.02 10.51 -5.71
C TYR A 64 1.71 11.48 -6.67
N ASN A 65 1.51 12.77 -6.45
CA ASN A 65 2.16 13.84 -7.18
C ASN A 65 2.40 15.07 -6.33
N GLN A 66 3.24 15.97 -6.83
CA GLN A 66 3.59 17.20 -6.10
C GLN A 66 2.35 18.00 -5.67
N GLN A 67 1.28 18.02 -6.47
CA GLN A 67 0.03 18.71 -6.10
C GLN A 67 -0.76 17.97 -5.02
N GLY A 68 -0.94 16.65 -5.13
CA GLY A 68 -1.58 15.82 -4.11
C GLY A 68 -0.83 15.85 -2.78
N PHE A 69 0.49 15.94 -2.84
CA PHE A 69 1.39 16.08 -1.70
C PHE A 69 1.33 17.47 -1.05
N ASN A 70 1.20 18.54 -1.84
CA ASN A 70 1.06 19.90 -1.32
C ASN A 70 -0.34 20.17 -0.74
N ASN A 71 -1.36 19.44 -1.18
CA ASN A 71 -2.74 19.57 -0.67
C ASN A 71 -3.00 18.74 0.60
N ALA A 72 -2.08 17.84 0.96
CA ALA A 72 -2.19 17.03 2.16
C ALA A 72 -1.62 17.81 3.36
N TYR A 73 -2.52 18.32 4.21
CA TYR A 73 -2.20 19.13 5.40
C TYR A 73 -1.17 18.50 6.36
N ASP A 74 -0.96 17.19 6.32
CA ASP A 74 -0.11 16.45 7.25
C ASP A 74 1.06 15.75 6.58
N MET A 75 1.39 16.19 5.36
CA MET A 75 2.59 15.77 4.66
C MET A 75 3.68 16.82 4.77
N ARG A 76 4.84 16.39 5.26
CA ARG A 76 6.03 17.22 5.34
C ARG A 76 7.10 16.65 4.44
N ARG A 77 7.54 17.41 3.44
CA ARG A 77 8.76 17.07 2.70
C ARG A 77 9.94 17.13 3.67
N ILE A 78 10.71 16.05 3.77
CA ILE A 78 11.88 15.98 4.64
C ILE A 78 13.18 16.12 3.87
N ASP A 79 13.23 15.64 2.63
CA ASP A 79 14.35 15.79 1.72
C ASP A 79 13.87 15.72 0.26
N GLU A 80 14.81 15.67 -0.69
CA GLU A 80 14.46 15.63 -2.11
C GLU A 80 13.67 14.37 -2.50
N ASP A 81 13.92 13.27 -1.79
CA ASP A 81 13.50 11.91 -2.09
C ASP A 81 12.38 11.39 -1.19
N ASN A 82 11.99 12.10 -0.13
CA ASN A 82 11.08 11.57 0.88
C ASN A 82 10.11 12.60 1.47
N TYR A 83 8.95 12.11 1.87
CA TYR A 83 7.94 12.82 2.64
C TYR A 83 7.62 12.06 3.94
N GLU A 84 7.35 12.80 5.00
CA GLU A 84 6.73 12.29 6.22
C GLU A 84 5.23 12.49 6.17
N ILE A 85 4.49 11.47 6.58
CA ILE A 85 3.04 11.48 6.71
C ILE A 85 2.64 10.90 8.06
N THR A 86 1.73 11.59 8.75
CA THR A 86 1.16 11.09 10.00
C THR A 86 -0.07 10.24 9.70
N ILE A 87 -0.09 9.02 10.22
CA ILE A 87 -1.21 8.09 10.04
C ILE A 87 -2.39 8.52 10.89
N ASP A 88 -3.54 8.65 10.25
CA ASP A 88 -4.77 9.17 10.85
C ASP A 88 -6.01 8.56 10.18
N ASN A 89 -7.17 9.14 10.48
CA ASN A 89 -8.47 8.69 9.97
C ASN A 89 -8.63 8.78 8.44
N ARG A 90 -7.75 9.45 7.70
CA ARG A 90 -7.80 9.48 6.22
C ARG A 90 -7.11 8.28 5.60
N HIS A 91 -6.33 7.57 6.40
CA HIS A 91 -5.64 6.36 6.00
C HIS A 91 -6.51 5.15 6.34
N GLN A 92 -6.48 4.16 5.46
CA GLN A 92 -7.09 2.87 5.72
C GLN A 92 -6.03 1.78 5.76
N TYR A 93 -6.41 0.62 6.28
CA TYR A 93 -5.55 -0.54 6.33
C TYR A 93 -6.32 -1.84 6.18
N ALA A 94 -5.59 -2.89 5.85
CA ALA A 94 -6.03 -4.26 6.04
C ALA A 94 -4.86 -5.15 6.41
N GLY A 95 -5.17 -6.40 6.72
CA GLY A 95 -4.21 -7.38 7.21
C GLY A 95 -4.06 -7.41 8.74
N LYS A 96 -3.37 -8.45 9.21
CA LYS A 96 -3.11 -8.71 10.63
C LYS A 96 -1.89 -7.93 11.09
N GLU A 97 -1.62 -7.90 12.40
CA GLU A 97 -0.53 -7.10 12.96
C GLU A 97 0.80 -7.27 12.21
N ARG A 98 1.28 -8.48 11.90
CA ARG A 98 2.58 -8.66 11.22
C ARG A 98 2.53 -8.49 9.69
N ALA A 99 1.35 -8.33 9.11
CA ALA A 99 1.15 -8.25 7.66
C ALA A 99 0.11 -7.16 7.31
N ARG A 100 0.21 -6.01 7.99
CA ARG A 100 -0.67 -4.87 7.76
C ARG A 100 -0.10 -4.01 6.65
N PHE A 101 -0.94 -3.62 5.70
CA PHE A 101 -0.63 -2.58 4.72
C PHE A 101 -1.52 -1.37 4.89
N VAL A 102 -1.04 -0.24 4.40
CA VAL A 102 -1.74 1.04 4.45
C VAL A 102 -2.24 1.40 3.05
N VAL A 103 -3.43 1.98 2.98
CA VAL A 103 -4.02 2.54 1.77
C VAL A 103 -4.36 3.99 2.02
N TRP A 104 -3.89 4.86 1.13
CA TRP A 104 -4.23 6.27 1.14
C TRP A 104 -4.90 6.66 -0.19
N HIS A 105 -6.21 6.91 -0.09
CA HIS A 105 -7.10 7.15 -1.22
C HIS A 105 -8.41 7.77 -0.76
N ASP A 106 -9.25 8.15 -1.72
CA ASP A 106 -10.60 8.65 -1.44
C ASP A 106 -11.43 7.57 -0.72
N GLN A 107 -11.80 7.85 0.54
CA GLN A 107 -12.50 6.91 1.41
C GLN A 107 -13.96 6.65 1.00
N GLU A 108 -14.53 7.44 0.07
CA GLU A 108 -15.82 7.12 -0.55
C GLU A 108 -15.73 5.88 -1.45
N ARG A 109 -14.51 5.54 -1.91
CA ARG A 109 -14.24 4.31 -2.64
C ARG A 109 -14.18 3.15 -1.65
N LYS A 110 -14.95 2.10 -1.94
CA LYS A 110 -15.03 0.90 -1.09
C LYS A 110 -14.50 -0.37 -1.77
N PRO A 111 -13.24 -0.39 -2.27
CA PRO A 111 -12.64 -1.64 -2.71
C PRO A 111 -12.44 -2.59 -1.52
N TYR A 112 -12.58 -3.88 -1.76
CA TYR A 112 -12.18 -4.91 -0.81
C TYR A 112 -10.65 -4.98 -0.69
N ALA A 113 -10.15 -5.38 0.47
CA ALA A 113 -8.73 -5.42 0.81
C ALA A 113 -7.93 -6.40 -0.09
N ASP A 114 -8.51 -7.55 -0.41
CA ASP A 114 -7.92 -8.54 -1.31
C ASP A 114 -7.58 -7.99 -2.69
N ARG A 115 -8.30 -6.98 -3.17
CA ARG A 115 -8.02 -6.35 -4.46
C ARG A 115 -6.65 -5.70 -4.53
N PHE A 116 -6.11 -5.22 -3.41
CA PHE A 116 -4.75 -4.65 -3.34
C PHE A 116 -3.67 -5.71 -3.34
N ILE A 117 -4.03 -6.95 -2.96
CA ILE A 117 -3.11 -8.08 -2.88
C ILE A 117 -3.11 -8.85 -4.20
N ASP A 118 -4.28 -9.04 -4.80
CA ASP A 118 -4.46 -9.84 -6.00
C ASP A 118 -4.07 -9.11 -7.30
N THR A 119 -3.25 -8.06 -7.20
CA THR A 119 -2.85 -7.24 -8.34
C THR A 119 -1.74 -7.85 -9.17
N GLY A 120 -1.70 -7.45 -10.44
CA GLY A 120 -0.65 -7.87 -11.38
C GLY A 120 0.75 -7.55 -10.88
N VAL A 121 0.95 -6.47 -10.11
CA VAL A 121 2.28 -6.09 -9.57
C VAL A 121 2.82 -7.18 -8.64
N LEU A 122 2.02 -7.64 -7.67
CA LEU A 122 2.44 -8.67 -6.73
C LEU A 122 2.60 -10.04 -7.40
N LYS A 123 1.81 -10.31 -8.44
CA LYS A 123 1.90 -11.56 -9.24
C LYS A 123 3.08 -11.60 -10.21
N ARG A 124 3.57 -10.45 -10.69
CA ARG A 124 4.67 -10.36 -11.68
C ARG A 124 6.06 -10.55 -11.08
N GLY A 125 6.19 -10.63 -9.75
CA GLY A 125 7.48 -10.84 -9.10
C GLY A 125 8.47 -9.70 -9.29
N THR A 126 7.97 -8.47 -9.46
CA THR A 126 8.78 -7.24 -9.53
C THR A 126 9.61 -7.06 -8.25
N GLU A 127 10.63 -6.19 -8.28
CA GLU A 127 11.46 -5.95 -7.09
C GLU A 127 10.65 -5.41 -5.90
N ILE A 128 9.66 -4.55 -6.16
CA ILE A 128 8.74 -4.09 -5.12
C ILE A 128 7.90 -5.24 -4.56
N ALA A 129 7.46 -6.18 -5.42
CA ALA A 129 6.68 -7.34 -4.99
C ALA A 129 7.51 -8.28 -4.10
N LYS A 130 8.75 -8.59 -4.50
CA LYS A 130 9.68 -9.39 -3.68
C LYS A 130 9.91 -8.75 -2.32
N LYS A 131 10.06 -7.42 -2.29
CA LYS A 131 10.24 -6.67 -1.06
C LYS A 131 9.00 -6.74 -0.16
N VAL A 132 7.81 -6.53 -0.71
CA VAL A 132 6.54 -6.64 0.03
C VAL A 132 6.32 -8.05 0.59
N LEU A 133 6.63 -9.10 -0.19
CA LEU A 133 6.57 -10.48 0.28
C LEU A 133 7.58 -10.76 1.40
N SER A 134 8.77 -10.18 1.33
CA SER A 134 9.76 -10.25 2.41
C SER A 134 9.25 -9.57 3.69
N ILE A 135 8.62 -8.39 3.58
CA ILE A 135 7.99 -7.70 4.73
C ILE A 135 6.93 -8.59 5.40
N TYR A 136 6.15 -9.34 4.61
CA TYR A 136 5.16 -10.28 5.13
C TYR A 136 5.73 -11.60 5.65
N GLY A 137 7.05 -11.81 5.55
CA GLY A 137 7.69 -13.08 5.92
C GLY A 137 7.34 -14.23 4.99
N LEU A 138 6.88 -13.92 3.77
CA LEU A 138 6.50 -14.89 2.73
C LEU A 138 7.59 -15.09 1.67
N GLY A 139 8.64 -14.27 1.69
CA GLY A 139 9.78 -14.38 0.78
C GLY A 139 10.85 -15.34 1.31
N GLY A 140 10.69 -16.65 1.14
CA GLY A 140 11.85 -17.57 1.19
C GLY A 140 11.78 -18.84 2.03
N SER A 141 10.62 -19.48 2.19
CA SER A 141 10.52 -20.76 2.91
C SER A 141 9.87 -21.85 2.05
N GLY A 142 10.67 -22.56 1.24
CA GLY A 142 10.38 -23.90 0.69
C GLY A 142 9.26 -24.00 -0.36
N THR A 143 9.58 -24.49 -1.56
CA THR A 143 8.68 -24.92 -2.67
C THR A 143 7.56 -23.98 -3.16
N ASP A 144 7.09 -23.03 -2.38
CA ASP A 144 5.99 -22.12 -2.69
C ASP A 144 6.47 -21.03 -3.66
N THR A 145 5.72 -20.83 -4.73
CA THR A 145 5.97 -19.75 -5.67
C THR A 145 5.52 -18.40 -5.09
N VAL A 146 5.99 -17.31 -5.70
CA VAL A 146 5.49 -15.95 -5.43
C VAL A 146 3.96 -15.90 -5.52
N VAL A 147 3.36 -16.60 -6.48
CA VAL A 147 1.92 -16.65 -6.71
C VAL A 147 1.20 -17.35 -5.55
N ASP A 148 1.76 -18.43 -5.02
CA ASP A 148 1.17 -19.18 -3.89
C ASP A 148 1.17 -18.32 -2.62
N SER A 149 2.27 -17.58 -2.40
CA SER A 149 2.41 -16.67 -1.27
C SER A 149 1.40 -15.52 -1.31
N VAL A 150 1.26 -14.88 -2.48
CA VAL A 150 0.26 -13.81 -2.69
C VAL A 150 -1.15 -14.36 -2.49
N SER A 151 -1.43 -15.56 -2.99
CA SER A 151 -2.75 -16.20 -2.86
C SER A 151 -3.12 -16.48 -1.39
N LYS A 152 -2.19 -17.04 -0.61
CA LYS A 152 -2.39 -17.28 0.84
C LYS A 152 -2.66 -15.98 1.59
N PHE A 153 -1.93 -14.91 1.25
CA PHE A 153 -2.15 -13.61 1.87
C PHE A 153 -3.49 -12.99 1.46
N GLY A 154 -3.83 -13.03 0.16
CA GLY A 154 -5.11 -12.55 -0.36
C GLY A 154 -6.30 -13.23 0.28
N GLN A 155 -6.24 -14.55 0.46
CA GLN A 155 -7.28 -15.32 1.19
C GLN A 155 -7.49 -14.82 2.63
N SER A 156 -6.43 -14.38 3.31
CA SER A 156 -6.53 -13.90 4.69
C SER A 156 -7.27 -12.57 4.86
N VAL A 157 -7.44 -11.82 3.75
CA VAL A 157 -8.14 -10.53 3.69
C VAL A 157 -9.28 -10.55 2.65
N MET A 158 -9.65 -11.74 2.17
CA MET A 158 -10.65 -11.90 1.12
C MET A 158 -12.04 -11.51 1.61
N GLY A 159 -12.69 -10.61 0.87
CA GLY A 159 -14.00 -10.08 1.22
C GLY A 159 -14.02 -9.09 2.39
N ASP A 160 -12.87 -8.82 3.02
CA ASP A 160 -12.77 -7.78 4.04
C ASP A 160 -12.73 -6.40 3.38
N TYR A 161 -13.48 -5.45 3.95
CA TYR A 161 -13.28 -4.04 3.63
C TYR A 161 -12.01 -3.51 4.31
N LEU A 162 -11.41 -2.50 3.68
CA LEU A 162 -10.41 -1.68 4.32
C LEU A 162 -10.99 -1.03 5.60
N ARG A 163 -10.18 -1.01 6.66
CA ARG A 163 -10.52 -0.43 7.96
C ARG A 163 -9.88 0.93 8.11
N THR A 164 -10.54 1.85 8.81
CA THR A 164 -9.97 3.18 9.12
C THR A 164 -9.11 3.07 10.38
N PHE A 165 -7.97 3.78 10.41
CA PHE A 165 -7.07 3.86 11.56
C PHE A 165 -7.67 4.61 12.75
#